data_AF-A0AAE0AI69-F1
#
_entry.id   AF-A0AAE0AI69-F1
#
_cell.length_a   1.000
_cell.length_b   1.000
_cell.length_c   1.000
_cell.angle_alpha   90.00
_cell.angle_beta   90.00
_cell.angle_gamma   90.00
#
_symmetry.space_group_name_H-M   'P 1'
#
loop_
_entity.id
_entity.type
_entity.pdbx_description
1 polymer ?
#
loop_
_entity_poly.entity_id
_entity_poly.type
_entity_poly.pdbx_seq_one_letter_code
_entity_poly.pdbx_strand_id
1 'polypeptide(L)'
;MAEVLRQLGALVENGNRMTEQRCGGADHGIVASFNVQRPVSFLDDNILQLEDDIFYEIGAPPTTKVVILSLEPLAGSNTTKVVFGVDPDAKNSKISVPSLSLIRAAFASLVANQLSLSLTTSLFGDPLFFEVLKFTGGITVNPQQSAFLLQKVQIPFNFTLNFSIHQIQENFNETISQLKLGLHLTPYEV
;
A
#
# COMPACT_ATOMS: atom_id res chain seq x y z
N MET A 1 26.05 -5.64 32.46
CA MET A 1 25.17 -6.61 31.79
C MET A 1 23.71 -6.46 32.20
N ALA A 2 23.37 -6.37 33.49
CA ALA A 2 21.97 -6.20 33.92
C ALA A 2 21.32 -4.87 33.49
N GLU A 3 22.05 -3.76 33.45
CA GLU A 3 21.49 -2.45 33.05
C GLU A 3 21.18 -2.35 31.54
N VAL A 4 21.94 -3.06 30.71
CA VAL A 4 21.73 -3.09 29.25
C VAL A 4 20.44 -3.86 28.90
N LEU A 5 20.17 -4.96 29.61
CA LEU A 5 18.92 -5.72 29.46
C LEU A 5 17.70 -4.95 29.97
N ARG A 6 17.88 -4.09 30.99
CA ARG A 6 16.82 -3.21 31.51
C ARG A 6 16.45 -2.11 30.50
N GLN A 7 17.43 -1.57 29.78
CA GLN A 7 17.18 -0.58 28.71
C GLN A 7 16.57 -1.20 27.44
N LEU A 8 16.95 -2.43 27.09
CA LEU A 8 16.30 -3.19 26.00
C LEU A 8 14.84 -3.54 26.33
N GLY A 9 14.54 -3.93 27.57
CA GLY A 9 13.17 -4.17 28.03
C GLY A 9 12.31 -2.90 28.00
N ALA A 10 12.87 -1.75 28.39
CA ALA A 10 12.15 -0.47 28.35
C ALA A 10 11.91 0.06 26.93
N LEU A 11 12.80 -0.23 25.97
CA LEU A 11 12.60 0.08 24.55
C LEU A 11 11.51 -0.78 23.91
N VAL A 12 11.43 -2.06 24.27
CA VAL A 12 10.36 -2.97 23.80
C VAL A 12 9.01 -2.60 24.41
N GLU A 13 8.95 -2.25 25.71
CA GLU A 13 7.70 -1.79 26.32
C GLU A 13 7.25 -0.41 25.81
N ASN A 14 8.16 0.54 25.58
CA ASN A 14 7.78 1.84 25.02
C ASN A 14 7.34 1.73 23.54
N GLY A 15 7.91 0.80 22.77
CA GLY A 15 7.42 0.47 21.43
C GLY A 15 5.99 -0.06 21.43
N ASN A 16 5.61 -0.87 22.43
CA ASN A 16 4.24 -1.39 22.57
C ASN A 16 3.25 -0.39 23.18
N ARG A 17 3.71 0.54 24.04
CA ARG A 17 2.83 1.54 24.66
C ARG A 17 2.44 2.67 23.70
N MET A 18 3.22 2.92 22.66
CA MET A 18 2.88 3.86 21.57
C MET A 18 1.92 3.24 20.54
N THR A 19 1.92 1.92 20.37
CA THR A 19 0.98 1.23 19.46
C THR A 19 -0.40 0.98 20.10
N GLU A 20 -0.47 0.88 21.43
CA GLU A 20 -1.72 0.52 22.11
C GLU A 20 -2.59 1.72 22.53
N GLN A 21 -2.09 2.96 22.41
CA GLN A 21 -2.83 4.17 22.83
C GLN A 21 -3.42 5.02 21.70
N ARG A 22 -3.15 4.69 20.42
CA ARG A 22 -3.87 5.27 19.25
C ARG A 22 -4.82 4.29 18.56
N CYS A 23 -4.73 2.99 18.86
CA CYS A 23 -5.67 1.98 18.39
C CYS A 23 -6.92 1.93 19.28
N GLY A 24 -7.84 2.87 19.07
CA GLY A 24 -9.25 2.53 19.28
C GLY A 24 -9.54 1.39 18.31
N GLY A 25 -9.83 0.19 18.84
CA GLY A 25 -10.03 -1.06 18.08
C GLY A 25 -11.19 -0.99 17.07
N ALA A 26 -11.01 -0.22 16.00
CA ALA A 26 -11.83 -0.22 14.83
C ALA A 26 -11.12 -1.08 13.79
N ASP A 27 -11.77 -2.16 13.38
CA ASP A 27 -11.33 -2.92 12.22
C ASP A 27 -11.41 -2.01 10.98
N HIS A 28 -10.28 -1.45 10.55
CA HIS A 28 -10.23 -0.55 9.41
C HIS A 28 -10.61 -1.33 8.13
N GLY A 29 -11.59 -0.82 7.39
CA GLY A 29 -12.11 -1.47 6.19
C GLY A 29 -11.21 -1.28 4.95
N ILE A 30 -10.34 -0.28 4.99
CA ILE A 30 -9.41 0.10 3.93
C ILE A 30 -8.07 0.41 4.59
N VAL A 31 -7.02 -0.30 4.19
CA VAL A 31 -5.66 -0.16 4.71
C VAL A 31 -4.68 -0.27 3.55
N ALA A 32 -3.72 0.66 3.50
CA ALA A 32 -2.64 0.65 2.54
C ALA A 32 -1.33 1.08 3.20
N SER A 33 -0.23 0.87 2.51
CA SER A 33 1.09 1.28 2.96
C SER A 33 1.98 1.74 1.82
N PHE A 34 2.97 2.55 2.16
CA PHE A 34 4.07 2.92 1.28
C PHE A 34 5.33 3.18 2.11
N ASN A 35 6.47 3.24 1.45
CA ASN A 35 7.76 3.54 2.05
C ASN A 35 8.16 4.99 1.75
N VAL A 36 8.75 5.66 2.73
CA VAL A 36 9.31 7.01 2.56
C VAL A 36 10.67 7.11 3.23
N GLN A 37 11.63 7.79 2.60
CA GLN A 37 12.99 7.95 3.11
C GLN A 37 13.07 9.06 4.19
N ARG A 38 12.32 8.86 5.27
CA ARG A 38 12.33 9.71 6.47
C ARG A 38 12.32 8.84 7.73
N PRO A 39 13.01 9.27 8.81
CA PRO A 39 12.96 8.55 10.08
C PRO A 39 11.58 8.70 10.74
N VAL A 40 11.21 7.72 11.55
CA VAL A 40 9.91 7.68 12.26
C VAL A 40 9.65 8.96 13.05
N SER A 41 10.65 9.49 13.77
CA SER A 41 10.49 10.70 14.58
C SER A 41 10.09 11.91 13.75
N PHE A 42 10.67 12.06 12.55
CA PHE A 42 10.34 13.16 11.65
C PHE A 42 8.90 13.04 11.11
N LEU A 43 8.45 11.82 10.83
CA LEU A 43 7.08 11.58 10.35
C LEU A 43 6.05 11.80 11.46
N ASP A 44 6.35 11.40 12.70
CA ASP A 44 5.47 11.62 13.85
C ASP A 44 5.32 13.12 14.16
N ASP A 45 6.41 13.89 14.05
CA ASP A 45 6.39 15.36 14.18
C ASP A 45 5.53 16.06 13.10
N ASN A 46 5.34 15.41 11.93
CA ASN A 46 4.64 15.97 10.77
C ASN A 46 3.40 15.14 10.37
N ILE A 47 2.83 14.39 11.31
CA ILE A 47 1.79 13.39 11.03
C ILE A 47 0.54 13.98 10.40
N LEU A 48 0.11 15.17 10.82
CA LEU A 48 -1.08 15.84 10.29
C LEU A 48 -0.90 16.23 8.82
N GLN A 49 0.28 16.76 8.47
CA GLN A 49 0.58 17.10 7.08
C GLN A 49 0.67 15.83 6.22
N LEU A 50 1.18 14.73 6.78
CA LEU A 50 1.23 13.44 6.10
C LEU A 50 -0.17 12.90 5.81
N GLU A 51 -1.10 12.99 6.77
CA GLU A 51 -2.51 12.59 6.59
C GLU A 51 -3.19 13.44 5.51
N ASP A 52 -3.00 14.76 5.54
CA ASP A 52 -3.55 15.70 4.57
C ASP A 52 -3.02 15.42 3.15
N ASP A 53 -1.70 15.27 3.00
CA ASP A 53 -1.07 14.98 1.70
C ASP A 53 -1.64 13.69 1.09
N ILE A 54 -1.76 12.61 1.89
CA ILE A 54 -2.35 11.35 1.42
C ILE A 54 -3.83 11.55 1.06
N PHE A 55 -4.60 12.28 1.88
CA PHE A 55 -6.02 12.53 1.63
C PHE A 55 -6.26 13.23 0.30
N TYR A 56 -5.47 14.27 0.00
CA TYR A 56 -5.56 15.01 -1.26
C TYR A 56 -5.14 14.15 -2.44
N GLU A 57 -4.06 13.39 -2.31
CA GLU A 57 -3.50 12.61 -3.41
C GLU A 57 -4.40 11.46 -3.84
N ILE A 58 -5.04 10.76 -2.89
CA ILE A 58 -5.98 9.67 -3.23
C ILE A 58 -7.34 10.21 -3.71
N GLY A 59 -7.52 11.53 -3.75
CA GLY A 59 -8.77 12.18 -4.14
C GLY A 59 -9.95 11.77 -3.26
N ALA A 60 -9.70 11.59 -1.96
CA ALA A 60 -10.71 11.05 -1.06
C ALA A 60 -11.90 12.02 -0.95
N PRO A 61 -13.15 11.54 -0.95
CA PRO A 61 -14.29 12.42 -0.78
C PRO A 61 -14.29 13.10 0.60
N PRO A 62 -14.86 14.32 0.74
CA PRO A 62 -14.86 15.08 2.00
C PRO A 62 -15.51 14.38 3.19
N THR A 63 -16.28 13.32 2.95
CA THR A 63 -16.92 12.51 3.99
C THR A 63 -16.01 11.43 4.57
N THR A 64 -14.72 11.45 4.22
CA THR A 64 -13.70 10.48 4.64
C THR A 64 -12.52 11.21 5.25
N LYS A 65 -11.66 10.45 5.91
CA LYS A 65 -10.40 10.94 6.48
C LYS A 65 -9.34 9.87 6.33
N VAL A 66 -8.09 10.31 6.28
CA VAL A 66 -6.91 9.44 6.37
C VAL A 66 -6.42 9.44 7.81
N VAL A 67 -6.01 8.27 8.29
CA VAL A 67 -5.41 8.11 9.61
C VAL A 67 -4.13 7.29 9.51
N ILE A 68 -3.04 7.75 10.10
CA ILE A 68 -1.81 6.93 10.19
C ILE A 68 -1.99 5.89 11.30
N LEU A 69 -1.85 4.61 10.93
CA LEU A 69 -2.03 3.47 11.81
C LEU A 69 -0.71 3.03 12.44
N SER A 70 0.35 2.97 11.65
CA SER A 70 1.69 2.64 12.13
C SER A 70 2.79 3.30 11.28
N LEU A 71 3.92 3.54 11.93
CA LEU A 71 5.17 3.98 11.32
C LEU A 71 6.24 2.94 11.67
N GLU A 72 6.64 2.15 10.68
CA GLU A 72 7.50 0.98 10.87
C GLU A 72 8.89 1.25 10.26
N PRO A 73 9.96 1.37 11.07
CA PRO A 73 11.29 1.61 10.54
C PRO A 73 11.80 0.37 9.79
N LEU A 74 12.35 0.55 8.59
CA LEU A 74 13.01 -0.51 7.86
C LEU A 74 14.45 -0.67 8.39
N ALA A 75 14.78 -1.88 8.84
CA ALA A 75 16.07 -2.15 9.46
C ALA A 75 17.24 -1.78 8.53
N GLY A 76 18.18 -0.98 9.03
CA GLY A 76 19.38 -0.58 8.28
C GLY A 76 19.17 0.54 7.25
N SER A 77 18.01 1.23 7.24
CA SER A 77 17.76 2.38 6.37
C SER A 77 17.11 3.54 7.13
N ASN A 78 17.23 4.76 6.59
CA ASN A 78 16.41 5.92 6.99
C ASN A 78 15.02 5.88 6.32
N THR A 79 14.51 4.69 6.05
CA THR A 79 13.21 4.47 5.40
C THR A 79 12.21 4.00 6.43
N THR A 80 11.03 4.58 6.41
CA THR A 80 9.90 4.16 7.23
C THR A 80 8.78 3.69 6.32
N LYS A 81 8.21 2.53 6.64
CA LYS A 81 6.94 2.06 6.08
C LYS A 81 5.82 2.77 6.83
N VAL A 82 5.04 3.54 6.11
CA VAL A 82 3.84 4.22 6.60
C VAL A 82 2.66 3.31 6.32
N VAL A 83 1.91 2.95 7.35
CA VAL A 83 0.63 2.22 7.20
C VAL A 83 -0.49 3.19 7.57
N PHE A 84 -1.46 3.33 6.68
CA PHE A 84 -2.58 4.25 6.87
C PHE A 84 -3.92 3.58 6.56
N GLY A 85 -4.95 4.09 7.21
CA GLY A 85 -6.34 3.71 7.01
C GLY A 85 -7.13 4.83 6.35
N VAL A 86 -8.18 4.47 5.61
CA VAL A 86 -9.19 5.43 5.14
C VAL A 86 -10.50 5.13 5.85
N ASP A 87 -10.91 6.06 6.69
CA ASP A 87 -12.07 5.94 7.56
C ASP A 87 -13.15 6.97 7.15
N PRO A 88 -14.41 6.73 7.50
CA PRO A 88 -15.42 7.79 7.42
C PRO A 88 -15.09 8.92 8.40
N ASP A 89 -15.34 10.16 7.99
CA ASP A 89 -15.07 11.33 8.83
C ASP A 89 -16.00 11.37 10.06
N ALA A 90 -17.29 11.10 9.85
CA ALA A 90 -18.27 10.96 10.92
C ALA A 90 -18.15 9.60 11.63
N LYS A 91 -18.00 9.62 12.96
CA LYS A 91 -17.95 8.42 13.81
C LYS A 91 -19.18 7.52 13.56
N ASN A 92 -18.95 6.20 13.49
CA ASN A 92 -19.98 5.16 13.27
C ASN A 92 -20.75 5.25 11.94
N SER A 93 -20.29 6.08 11.00
CA SER A 93 -20.85 6.09 9.65
C SER A 93 -20.13 5.07 8.74
N LYS A 94 -20.62 4.88 7.52
CA LYS A 94 -19.96 4.05 6.51
C LYS A 94 -19.57 4.93 5.35
N ILE A 95 -18.43 4.64 4.73
CA ILE A 95 -18.05 5.24 3.46
C ILE A 95 -19.10 4.86 2.43
N SER A 96 -19.62 5.85 1.70
CA SER A 96 -20.64 5.64 0.69
C SER A 96 -20.13 4.74 -0.46
N VAL A 97 -21.03 4.03 -1.14
CA VAL A 97 -20.64 3.19 -2.30
C VAL A 97 -19.94 4.00 -3.40
N PRO A 98 -20.40 5.20 -3.79
CA PRO A 98 -19.66 6.05 -4.73
C PRO A 98 -18.26 6.42 -4.25
N SER A 99 -18.11 6.79 -2.97
CA SER A 99 -16.82 7.11 -2.37
C SER A 99 -15.86 5.92 -2.38
N LEU A 100 -16.36 4.73 -2.02
CA LEU A 100 -15.58 3.49 -2.07
C LEU A 100 -15.08 3.19 -3.49
N SER A 101 -15.92 3.39 -4.51
CA SER A 101 -15.51 3.17 -5.91
C SER A 101 -14.42 4.15 -6.35
N LEU A 102 -14.48 5.40 -5.90
CA LEU A 102 -13.45 6.41 -6.19
C LEU A 102 -12.10 6.02 -5.57
N ILE A 103 -12.10 5.70 -4.26
CA ILE A 103 -10.89 5.28 -3.56
C ILE A 103 -10.33 3.99 -4.17
N ARG A 104 -11.19 3.03 -4.54
CA ARG A 104 -10.78 1.80 -5.22
C ARG A 104 -10.06 2.09 -6.54
N ALA A 105 -10.58 3.01 -7.34
CA ALA A 105 -9.97 3.41 -8.60
C ALA A 105 -8.60 4.07 -8.38
N ALA A 106 -8.49 4.98 -7.42
CA ALA A 106 -7.23 5.63 -7.06
C ALA A 106 -6.17 4.61 -6.63
N PHE A 107 -6.54 3.70 -5.73
CA PHE A 107 -5.64 2.64 -5.25
C PHE A 107 -5.22 1.71 -6.39
N ALA A 108 -6.14 1.34 -7.29
CA ALA A 108 -5.81 0.52 -8.45
C ALA A 108 -4.79 1.20 -9.36
N SER A 109 -4.91 2.51 -9.60
CA SER A 109 -3.95 3.28 -10.40
C SER A 109 -2.59 3.44 -9.71
N LEU A 110 -2.55 3.65 -8.39
CA LEU A 110 -1.31 3.71 -7.61
C LEU A 110 -0.56 2.37 -7.63
N VAL A 111 -1.28 1.26 -7.41
CA VAL A 111 -0.70 -0.10 -7.46
C VAL A 111 -0.21 -0.44 -8.88
N ALA A 112 -0.92 0.00 -9.91
CA ALA A 112 -0.53 -0.21 -11.31
C ALA A 112 0.62 0.69 -11.77
N ASN A 113 1.16 1.56 -10.90
CA ASN A 113 2.12 2.61 -11.25
C ASN A 113 1.65 3.53 -12.41
N GLN A 114 0.33 3.67 -12.60
CA GLN A 114 -0.26 4.64 -13.53
C GLN A 114 -0.30 6.05 -12.92
N LEU A 115 -0.35 6.10 -11.59
CA LEU A 115 -0.20 7.30 -10.78
C LEU A 115 0.90 7.04 -9.74
N SER A 116 1.58 8.10 -9.34
CA SER A 116 2.59 8.05 -8.28
C SER A 116 2.07 8.88 -7.11
N LEU A 117 2.04 8.28 -5.91
CA LEU A 117 1.66 9.00 -4.69
C LEU A 117 2.61 10.18 -4.50
N SER A 118 2.10 11.40 -4.63
CA SER A 118 2.88 12.62 -4.44
C SER A 118 2.57 13.23 -3.08
N LEU A 119 3.59 13.31 -2.22
CA LEU A 119 3.51 14.08 -0.98
C LEU A 119 4.17 15.44 -1.18
N THR A 120 4.16 16.29 -0.15
CA THR A 120 4.93 17.53 -0.11
C THR A 120 6.42 17.20 -0.26
N THR A 121 6.95 17.27 -1.48
CA THR A 121 8.28 16.76 -1.85
C THR A 121 9.40 17.39 -1.03
N SER A 122 9.28 18.67 -0.69
CA SER A 122 10.25 19.38 0.14
C SER A 122 10.32 18.83 1.58
N LEU A 123 9.23 18.25 2.08
CA LEU A 123 9.12 17.75 3.44
C LEU A 123 9.39 16.24 3.49
N PHE A 124 8.66 15.46 2.70
CA PHE A 124 8.67 14.00 2.77
C PHE A 124 9.54 13.34 1.69
N GLY A 125 9.79 14.02 0.57
CA GLY A 125 10.39 13.41 -0.61
C GLY A 125 9.40 12.52 -1.35
N ASP A 126 9.92 11.55 -2.11
CA ASP A 126 9.12 10.69 -2.97
C ASP A 126 8.74 9.37 -2.27
N PRO A 127 7.44 9.06 -2.16
CA PRO A 127 6.96 7.75 -1.74
C PRO A 127 7.35 6.63 -2.71
N LEU A 128 7.55 5.44 -2.16
CA LEU A 128 7.91 4.23 -2.90
C LEU A 128 7.04 3.05 -2.45
N PHE A 129 6.87 2.05 -3.32
CA PHE A 129 6.26 0.76 -2.96
C PHE A 129 4.85 0.86 -2.36
N PHE A 130 3.94 1.53 -3.05
CA PHE A 130 2.54 1.56 -2.63
C PHE A 130 1.93 0.15 -2.66
N GLU A 131 1.32 -0.26 -1.56
CA GLU A 131 0.72 -1.57 -1.37
C GLU A 131 -0.65 -1.45 -0.69
N VAL A 132 -1.61 -2.23 -1.17
CA VAL A 132 -2.94 -2.32 -0.55
C VAL A 132 -2.97 -3.55 0.35
N LEU A 133 -3.07 -3.32 1.66
CA LEU A 133 -3.06 -4.37 2.68
C LEU A 133 -4.45 -4.93 2.92
N LYS A 134 -5.48 -4.09 2.85
CA LYS A 134 -6.88 -4.48 3.02
C LYS A 134 -7.79 -3.53 2.27
N PHE A 135 -8.79 -4.08 1.57
CA PHE A 135 -9.86 -3.28 0.98
C PHE A 135 -11.18 -4.04 1.04
N THR A 136 -12.19 -3.46 1.66
CA THR A 136 -13.51 -4.09 1.77
C THR A 136 -14.14 -4.25 0.39
N GLY A 137 -14.48 -5.49 0.03
CA GLY A 137 -14.96 -5.84 -1.32
C GLY A 137 -13.84 -6.06 -2.34
N GLY A 138 -12.57 -6.01 -1.92
CA GLY A 138 -11.40 -6.26 -2.75
C GLY A 138 -11.07 -5.14 -3.74
N ILE A 139 -9.91 -5.29 -4.37
CA ILE A 139 -9.48 -4.48 -5.52
C ILE A 139 -9.09 -5.45 -6.64
N THR A 140 -9.54 -5.15 -7.85
CA THR A 140 -9.06 -5.80 -9.06
C THR A 140 -8.23 -4.77 -9.81
N VAL A 141 -6.95 -5.07 -10.01
CA VAL A 141 -6.05 -4.25 -10.81
C VAL A 141 -5.86 -4.98 -12.13
N ASN A 142 -6.34 -4.39 -13.22
CA ASN A 142 -6.05 -4.89 -14.55
C ASN A 142 -4.70 -4.29 -14.97
N PRO A 143 -3.62 -5.08 -15.09
CA PRO A 143 -2.39 -4.57 -15.63
C PRO A 143 -2.64 -4.02 -17.03
N GLN A 144 -1.89 -3.00 -17.44
CA GLN A 144 -2.02 -2.44 -18.78
C GLN A 144 -1.77 -3.55 -19.82
N GLN A 145 -2.81 -3.95 -20.55
CA GLN A 145 -2.73 -4.97 -21.58
C GLN A 145 -2.49 -4.27 -22.93
N SER A 146 -1.45 -4.66 -23.66
CA SER A 146 -1.17 -4.20 -25.03
C SER A 146 -1.97 -4.95 -26.10
N ALA A 147 -2.97 -5.75 -25.70
CA ALA A 147 -3.75 -6.58 -26.63
C ALA A 147 -4.73 -5.72 -27.46
N PHE A 148 -4.89 -6.09 -28.73
CA PHE A 148 -5.82 -5.44 -29.65
C PHE A 148 -7.26 -5.61 -29.16
N LEU A 149 -8.08 -4.55 -29.12
CA LEU A 149 -9.46 -4.57 -28.59
C LEU A 149 -10.40 -5.58 -29.26
N LEU A 150 -10.06 -6.06 -30.46
CA LEU A 150 -10.83 -7.08 -31.20
C LEU A 150 -10.41 -8.53 -30.87
N GLN A 151 -9.33 -8.73 -30.12
CA GLN A 151 -8.91 -10.05 -29.67
C GLN A 151 -9.76 -10.46 -28.47
N LYS A 152 -10.68 -11.41 -28.68
CA LYS A 152 -11.36 -12.10 -27.59
C LYS A 152 -10.34 -13.03 -26.92
N VAL A 153 -9.59 -12.50 -25.96
CA VAL A 153 -8.63 -13.29 -25.18
C VAL A 153 -9.43 -14.32 -24.37
N GLN A 154 -9.41 -15.58 -24.80
CA GLN A 154 -9.77 -16.69 -23.93
C GLN A 154 -8.63 -16.87 -22.94
N ILE A 155 -8.91 -16.75 -21.64
CA ILE A 155 -7.94 -17.03 -20.57
C ILE A 155 -7.98 -18.55 -20.35
N PRO A 156 -7.00 -19.33 -20.82
CA PRO A 156 -7.09 -20.78 -20.83
C PRO A 156 -6.77 -21.39 -19.46
N PHE A 157 -6.09 -20.65 -18.59
CA PHE A 157 -5.77 -21.08 -17.23
C PHE A 157 -5.62 -19.87 -16.30
N ASN A 158 -5.89 -20.10 -15.00
CA ASN A 158 -5.66 -19.16 -13.92
C ASN A 158 -4.58 -19.74 -13.00
N PHE A 159 -3.71 -18.89 -12.48
CA PHE A 159 -2.74 -19.26 -11.45
C PHE A 159 -2.62 -18.15 -10.42
N THR A 160 -2.17 -18.51 -9.23
CA THR A 160 -1.97 -17.57 -8.12
C THR A 160 -0.48 -17.49 -7.83
N LEU A 161 0.06 -16.27 -7.84
CA LEU A 161 1.42 -15.98 -7.42
C LEU A 161 1.39 -15.44 -5.99
N ASN A 162 2.17 -16.03 -5.09
CA ASN A 162 2.32 -15.54 -3.72
C ASN A 162 3.55 -14.63 -3.62
N PHE A 163 3.58 -13.60 -4.46
CA PHE A 163 4.66 -12.61 -4.57
C PHE A 163 4.05 -11.20 -4.59
N SER A 164 4.81 -10.20 -4.15
CA SER A 164 4.36 -8.81 -4.27
C SER A 164 4.31 -8.38 -5.74
N ILE A 165 3.49 -7.39 -6.06
CA ILE A 165 3.39 -6.85 -7.44
C ILE A 165 4.75 -6.32 -7.91
N HIS A 166 5.52 -5.69 -7.01
CA HIS A 166 6.86 -5.24 -7.31
C HIS A 166 7.79 -6.38 -7.73
N GLN A 167 7.82 -7.48 -6.96
CA GLN A 167 8.63 -8.65 -7.31
C GLN A 167 8.22 -9.26 -8.65
N ILE A 168 6.92 -9.28 -8.94
CA ILE A 168 6.39 -9.76 -10.23
C ILE A 168 6.84 -8.85 -11.38
N GLN A 169 6.80 -7.53 -11.19
CA GLN A 169 7.24 -6.56 -12.20
C GLN A 169 8.75 -6.66 -12.47
N GLU A 170 9.57 -6.74 -11.42
CA GLU A 170 11.03 -6.90 -11.56
C GLU A 170 11.41 -8.20 -12.29
N ASN A 171 10.69 -9.29 -12.01
CA ASN A 171 10.97 -10.61 -12.56
C ASN A 171 10.02 -10.97 -13.70
N PHE A 172 9.38 -9.98 -14.34
CA PHE A 172 8.30 -10.24 -15.28
C PHE A 172 8.78 -11.06 -16.49
N ASN A 173 9.92 -10.70 -17.06
CA ASN A 173 10.51 -11.42 -18.21
C ASN A 173 10.88 -12.87 -17.87
N GLU A 174 11.40 -13.10 -16.67
CA GLU A 174 11.74 -14.45 -16.19
C GLU A 174 10.47 -15.27 -15.98
N THR A 175 9.45 -14.69 -15.34
CA THR A 175 8.14 -15.33 -15.12
C THR A 175 7.48 -15.70 -16.45
N ILE A 176 7.52 -14.81 -17.44
CA ILE A 176 7.05 -15.08 -18.81
C ILE A 176 7.81 -16.23 -19.43
N SER A 177 9.14 -16.29 -19.28
CA SER A 177 9.97 -17.36 -19.84
C SER A 177 9.66 -18.70 -19.19
N GLN A 178 9.48 -18.74 -17.87
CA GLN A 178 9.08 -19.94 -17.14
C GLN A 178 7.67 -20.41 -17.53
N LEU A 179 6.72 -19.49 -17.73
CA LEU A 179 5.39 -19.84 -18.22
C LEU A 179 5.44 -20.39 -19.64
N LYS A 180 6.22 -19.79 -20.55
CA LYS A 180 6.42 -20.31 -21.91
C LYS A 180 6.96 -21.74 -21.90
N LEU A 181 7.94 -22.01 -21.03
CA LEU A 181 8.51 -23.34 -20.85
C LEU A 181 7.51 -24.32 -20.22
N GLY A 182 6.82 -23.93 -19.15
CA GLY A 182 5.88 -24.81 -18.44
C GLY A 182 4.60 -25.14 -19.24
N LEU A 183 4.18 -24.24 -20.12
CA LEU A 183 3.00 -24.41 -20.97
C LEU A 183 3.31 -25.12 -22.30
N HIS A 184 4.59 -25.39 -22.59
CA HIS A 184 5.06 -25.97 -23.86
C HIS A 184 4.48 -25.24 -25.09
N LEU A 185 4.44 -23.90 -25.08
CA LEU A 185 3.87 -23.13 -26.18
C LEU A 185 4.65 -23.40 -27.48
N THR A 186 3.92 -23.65 -28.56
CA THR A 186 4.51 -23.83 -29.89
C THR A 186 4.91 -22.47 -30.48
N PRO A 187 5.79 -22.41 -31.50
CA PRO A 187 6.25 -21.15 -32.09
C PRO A 187 5.14 -20.23 -32.63
N TYR A 188 3.95 -20.77 -32.88
CA TYR A 188 2.78 -20.03 -33.38
C TYR A 188 1.92 -19.44 -32.25
N GLU A 189 2.27 -19.71 -31.00
CA GLU A 189 1.56 -19.28 -29.77
C GLU A 189 2.38 -18.27 -28.95
N VAL A 190 3.49 -17.76 -29.50
CA VAL A 190 4.43 -16.82 -28.85
C VAL A 190 4.22 -15.38 -29.28
#